data_AF-A0A6I1JU85-F1
#
_entry.id   AF-A0A6I1JU85-F1
#
_cell.length_a   1.000
_cell.length_b   1.000
_cell.length_c   1.000
_cell.angle_alpha   90.00
_cell.angle_beta   90.00
_cell.angle_gamma   90.00
#
_symmetry.space_group_name_H-M   'P 1'
#
loop_
_entity.id
_entity.type
_entity.pdbx_description
1 polymer ?
#
loop_
_entity_poly.entity_id
_entity_poly.type
_entity_poly.pdbx_seq_one_letter_code
_entity_poly.pdbx_strand_id
1 'polypeptide(L)'
;MNHQSIQRSAGVQAAQRVSNEWGQANKISLHHSFVPIRLTKSPASRLCGTPSLSFPILWVLLLGLLLLPLPAAEPQNTSAIQSLKPGKGREQVQINCIPCHSTAIITATHATRERWDELITTMQQRHGLWPLVPSIRAQLLDYLAATQPPSDPGLEVGKQTPWAQPLYRPNPLW
;
A
#
# COMPACT_ATOMS: atom_id res chain seq x y z
N MET A 1 -44.01 9.82 22.74
CA MET A 1 -42.67 9.26 23.04
C MET A 1 -42.25 8.40 21.85
N ASN A 2 -41.13 8.69 21.20
CA ASN A 2 -40.80 8.20 19.84
C ASN A 2 -39.88 6.96 19.88
N HIS A 3 -40.24 5.90 19.16
CA HIS A 3 -39.55 4.60 19.08
C HIS A 3 -38.11 4.70 18.53
N GLN A 4 -37.76 5.78 17.84
CA GLN A 4 -36.41 6.00 17.28
C GLN A 4 -35.34 6.37 18.31
N SER A 5 -35.71 6.93 19.47
CA SER A 5 -34.72 7.32 20.49
C SER A 5 -34.18 6.11 21.28
N ILE A 6 -34.97 5.04 21.40
CA ILE A 6 -34.61 3.81 22.12
C ILE A 6 -33.60 2.97 21.33
N GLN A 7 -33.69 2.96 19.99
CA GLN A 7 -32.78 2.17 19.14
C GLN A 7 -31.39 2.81 19.04
N ARG A 8 -31.29 4.14 19.10
CA ARG A 8 -30.00 4.86 19.08
C ARG A 8 -29.19 4.67 20.37
N SER A 9 -29.84 4.54 21.53
CA SER A 9 -29.14 4.33 22.81
C SER A 9 -28.62 2.89 22.97
N ALA A 10 -29.34 1.89 22.45
CA ALA A 10 -28.92 0.49 22.51
C ALA A 10 -27.64 0.22 21.67
N GLY A 11 -27.54 0.81 20.47
CA GLY A 11 -26.38 0.66 19.59
C GLY A 11 -25.10 1.26 20.15
N VAL A 12 -25.20 2.43 20.80
CA VAL A 12 -24.05 3.09 21.45
C VAL A 12 -23.55 2.30 22.66
N GLN A 13 -24.46 1.68 23.43
CA GLN A 13 -24.09 0.87 24.60
C GLN A 13 -23.39 -0.44 24.21
N ALA A 14 -23.77 -1.06 23.09
CA ALA A 14 -23.12 -2.27 22.59
C ALA A 14 -21.68 -2.00 22.10
N ALA A 15 -21.46 -0.89 21.39
CA ALA A 15 -20.13 -0.48 20.93
C ALA A 15 -19.18 -0.18 22.09
N GLN A 16 -19.69 0.46 23.15
CA GLN A 16 -18.88 0.75 24.35
C GLN A 16 -18.50 -0.54 25.10
N ARG A 17 -19.38 -1.54 25.18
CA ARG A 17 -19.06 -2.79 25.91
C ARG A 17 -17.90 -3.54 25.26
N VAL A 18 -17.86 -3.60 23.93
CA VAL A 18 -16.75 -4.21 23.19
C VAL A 18 -15.45 -3.43 23.43
N SER A 19 -15.43 -2.09 23.35
CA SER A 19 -14.21 -1.31 23.59
C SER A 19 -13.61 -1.52 24.99
N ASN A 20 -14.45 -1.79 25.98
CA ASN A 20 -14.03 -1.97 27.36
C ASN A 20 -13.39 -3.35 27.60
N GLU A 21 -13.78 -4.37 26.84
CA GLU A 21 -13.23 -5.73 26.93
C GLU A 21 -11.83 -5.84 26.31
N TRP A 22 -11.54 -5.10 25.23
CA TRP A 22 -10.19 -5.06 24.63
C TRP A 22 -9.15 -4.31 25.48
N GLY A 23 -9.58 -3.42 26.38
CA GLY A 23 -8.69 -2.64 27.25
C GLY A 23 -8.13 -3.40 28.46
N GLN A 24 -8.74 -4.53 28.85
CA GLN A 24 -8.33 -5.32 30.02
C GLN A 24 -7.37 -6.47 29.69
N ALA A 25 -7.22 -6.84 28.41
CA ALA A 25 -6.38 -7.96 27.99
C ALA A 25 -4.87 -7.63 27.86
N ASN A 26 -4.45 -6.37 28.01
CA ASN A 26 -3.06 -5.93 27.78
C ASN A 26 -2.26 -5.59 29.04
N LYS A 27 -2.54 -6.27 30.17
CA LYS A 27 -1.67 -6.25 31.36
C LYS A 27 -0.85 -7.53 31.45
N ILE A 28 0.09 -7.71 30.51
CA ILE A 28 1.16 -8.69 30.66
C ILE A 28 2.25 -8.04 31.52
N SER A 29 2.25 -8.37 32.81
CA SER A 29 3.29 -7.96 33.76
C SER A 29 4.57 -8.78 33.48
N LEU A 30 5.49 -8.22 32.68
CA LEU A 30 6.80 -8.81 32.43
C LEU A 30 7.70 -8.57 33.66
N HIS A 31 7.70 -9.52 34.60
CA HIS A 31 8.69 -9.58 35.66
C HIS A 31 10.04 -10.05 35.09
N HIS A 32 10.86 -9.10 34.62
CA HIS A 32 12.24 -9.39 34.24
C HIS A 32 13.10 -9.54 35.49
N SER A 33 13.39 -10.79 35.86
CA SER A 33 14.41 -11.13 36.85
C SER A 33 15.78 -10.70 36.34
N PHE A 34 16.29 -9.58 36.85
CA PHE A 34 17.68 -9.15 36.64
C PHE A 34 18.63 -10.09 37.39
N VAL A 35 19.30 -10.98 36.67
CA VAL A 35 20.46 -11.73 37.18
C VAL A 35 21.71 -10.86 36.99
N PRO A 36 22.43 -10.46 38.05
CA PRO A 36 23.67 -9.71 37.90
C PRO A 36 24.78 -10.64 37.38
N ILE A 37 25.20 -10.41 36.13
CA ILE A 37 26.36 -11.08 35.53
C ILE A 37 27.62 -10.55 36.24
N ARG A 38 28.29 -11.40 37.03
CA ARG A 38 29.62 -11.11 37.57
C ARG A 38 30.62 -11.10 36.42
N LEU A 39 31.18 -9.93 36.13
CA LEU A 39 32.34 -9.76 35.26
C LEU A 39 33.58 -10.37 35.96
N THR A 40 33.97 -11.58 35.57
CA THR A 40 35.28 -12.11 35.90
C THR A 40 36.31 -11.47 34.95
N LYS A 41 37.31 -10.81 35.54
CA LYS A 41 38.42 -10.18 34.83
C LYS A 41 39.31 -11.30 34.25
N SER A 42 39.19 -11.56 32.95
CA SER A 42 40.14 -12.42 32.24
C SER A 42 41.54 -11.79 32.31
N PRO A 43 42.60 -12.57 32.61
CA PRO A 43 43.96 -12.09 32.56
C PRO A 43 44.36 -11.81 31.10
N ALA A 44 44.87 -10.61 30.88
CA ALA A 44 45.40 -10.13 29.60
C ALA A 44 46.52 -11.06 29.11
N SER A 45 46.19 -11.93 28.15
CA SER A 45 47.17 -12.65 27.36
C SER A 45 47.72 -11.67 26.33
N ARG A 46 48.95 -11.19 26.55
CA ARG A 46 49.71 -10.43 25.55
C ARG A 46 50.08 -11.40 24.42
N LEU A 47 49.29 -11.40 23.36
CA LEU A 47 49.68 -12.03 22.11
C LEU A 47 50.69 -11.10 21.42
N CYS A 48 51.97 -11.45 21.56
CA CYS A 48 53.03 -10.97 20.69
C CYS A 48 52.82 -11.64 19.32
N GLY A 49 51.97 -11.04 18.48
CA GLY A 49 51.75 -11.45 17.10
C GLY A 49 52.36 -10.41 16.18
N THR A 50 53.27 -10.84 15.32
CA THR A 50 53.89 -10.02 14.27
C THR A 50 52.81 -9.36 13.40
N PRO A 51 52.95 -8.08 12.99
CA PRO A 51 51.98 -7.43 12.12
C PRO A 51 52.06 -8.06 10.73
N SER A 52 51.14 -8.99 10.46
CA SER A 52 50.83 -9.44 9.11
C SER A 52 50.31 -8.24 8.31
N LEU A 53 50.99 -7.92 7.21
CA LEU A 53 50.66 -6.84 6.26
C LEU A 53 49.29 -7.02 5.55
N SER A 54 48.49 -8.01 5.94
CA SER A 54 47.13 -8.23 5.43
C SER A 54 46.07 -7.27 6.02
N PHE A 55 46.40 -6.52 7.08
CA PHE A 55 45.47 -5.60 7.74
C PHE A 55 45.17 -4.28 6.99
N PRO A 56 46.14 -3.52 6.44
CA PRO A 56 45.86 -2.21 5.83
C PRO A 56 45.05 -2.32 4.53
N ILE A 57 45.25 -3.38 3.75
CA ILE A 57 44.54 -3.60 2.48
C ILE A 57 43.05 -3.86 2.74
N LEU A 58 42.74 -4.68 3.75
CA LEU A 58 41.36 -4.94 4.14
C LEU A 58 40.67 -3.67 4.65
N TRP A 59 41.39 -2.83 5.40
CA TRP A 59 40.89 -1.55 5.91
C TRP A 59 40.65 -0.52 4.81
N VAL A 60 41.54 -0.42 3.81
CA VAL A 60 41.37 0.47 2.65
C VAL A 60 40.20 0.02 1.77
N LEU A 61 40.02 -1.30 1.57
CA LEU A 61 38.86 -1.82 0.85
C LEU A 61 37.55 -1.59 1.62
N LEU A 62 37.57 -1.72 2.95
CA LEU A 62 36.41 -1.45 3.79
C LEU A 62 36.06 0.05 3.81
N LEU A 63 37.05 0.95 3.92
CA LEU A 63 36.83 2.40 3.82
C LEU A 63 36.40 2.82 2.41
N GLY A 64 36.98 2.23 1.38
CA GLY A 64 36.60 2.48 -0.02
C GLY A 64 35.16 2.08 -0.29
N LEU A 65 34.72 0.93 0.24
CA LEU A 65 33.33 0.48 0.17
C LEU A 65 32.38 1.38 0.98
N LEU A 66 32.86 1.95 2.10
CA LEU A 66 32.11 2.88 2.93
C LEU A 66 31.89 4.25 2.27
N LEU A 67 32.79 4.68 1.37
CA LEU A 67 32.68 5.93 0.62
C LEU A 67 31.91 5.80 -0.70
N LEU A 68 31.41 4.60 -1.06
CA LEU A 68 30.56 4.48 -2.24
C LEU A 68 29.23 5.21 -2.01
N PRO A 69 28.84 6.13 -2.90
CA PRO A 69 27.50 6.72 -2.83
C PRO A 69 26.49 5.59 -3.03
N LEU A 70 25.75 5.28 -1.97
CA LEU A 70 24.61 4.39 -2.05
C LEU A 70 23.58 5.06 -2.98
N PRO A 71 23.09 4.35 -4.02
CA PRO A 71 21.92 4.85 -4.73
C PRO A 71 20.81 5.01 -3.69
N ALA A 72 20.27 6.23 -3.57
CA ALA A 72 19.11 6.46 -2.75
C ALA A 72 17.97 5.61 -3.35
N ALA A 73 17.63 4.52 -2.67
CA ALA A 73 16.44 3.76 -2.99
C ALA A 73 15.26 4.66 -2.63
N GLU A 74 14.74 5.41 -3.60
CA GLU A 74 13.44 6.06 -3.44
C GLU A 74 12.42 4.96 -3.13
N PRO A 75 11.49 5.18 -2.18
CA PRO A 75 10.41 4.25 -1.92
C PRO A 75 9.54 4.17 -3.18
N GLN A 76 9.86 3.20 -4.03
CA GLN A 76 9.04 2.83 -5.18
C GLN A 76 7.71 2.36 -4.57
N ASN A 77 6.62 3.07 -4.84
CA ASN A 77 5.23 2.71 -4.51
C ASN A 77 4.75 1.48 -5.31
N THR A 78 5.58 0.45 -5.34
CA THR A 78 5.38 -0.85 -5.98
C THR A 78 4.06 -1.49 -5.57
N SER A 79 3.63 -1.30 -4.31
CA SER A 79 2.33 -1.78 -3.82
C SER A 79 1.13 -1.15 -4.53
N ALA A 80 1.19 0.12 -4.91
CA ALA A 80 0.13 0.78 -5.67
C ALA A 80 0.06 0.19 -7.09
N ILE A 81 1.19 0.11 -7.78
CA ILE A 81 1.25 -0.38 -9.18
C ILE A 81 0.89 -1.86 -9.31
N GLN A 82 1.21 -2.68 -8.31
CA GLN A 82 0.94 -4.13 -8.33
C GLN A 82 -0.54 -4.47 -8.49
N SER A 83 -1.46 -3.58 -8.07
CA SER A 83 -2.89 -3.81 -8.21
C SER A 83 -3.44 -3.64 -9.63
N LEU A 84 -2.69 -3.02 -10.55
CA LEU A 84 -3.08 -2.88 -11.95
C LEU A 84 -2.71 -4.14 -12.77
N LYS A 85 -3.68 -4.69 -13.51
CA LYS A 85 -3.49 -5.84 -14.41
C LYS A 85 -2.30 -5.58 -15.36
N PRO A 86 -1.34 -6.50 -15.55
CA PRO A 86 -0.24 -6.29 -16.48
C PRO A 86 -0.76 -6.14 -17.93
N GLY A 87 -0.16 -5.24 -18.71
CA GLY A 87 -0.58 -5.03 -20.10
C GLY A 87 -0.01 -3.76 -20.75
N LYS A 88 -0.12 -3.70 -22.08
CA LYS A 88 0.24 -2.51 -22.88
C LYS A 88 -0.65 -1.34 -22.46
N GLY A 89 -0.04 -0.20 -22.13
CA GLY A 89 -0.74 0.99 -21.66
C GLY A 89 -0.87 1.11 -20.14
N ARG A 90 -0.48 0.09 -19.35
CA ARG A 90 -0.44 0.18 -17.87
C ARG A 90 0.41 1.34 -17.39
N GLU A 91 1.53 1.60 -18.04
CA GLU A 91 2.42 2.72 -17.71
C GLU A 91 1.73 4.08 -17.90
N GLN A 92 0.84 4.21 -18.88
CA GLN A 92 0.08 5.44 -19.06
C GLN A 92 -0.87 5.71 -17.91
N VAL A 93 -1.48 4.67 -17.32
CA VAL A 93 -2.27 4.83 -16.08
C VAL A 93 -1.37 5.25 -14.91
N GLN A 94 -0.18 4.67 -14.81
CA GLN A 94 0.76 5.00 -13.74
C GLN A 94 1.18 6.47 -13.79
N ILE A 95 1.49 6.97 -14.98
CA ILE A 95 1.93 8.35 -15.17
C ILE A 95 0.78 9.34 -15.06
N ASN A 96 -0.41 9.02 -15.58
CA ASN A 96 -1.49 10.00 -15.75
C ASN A 96 -2.61 9.94 -14.71
N CYS A 97 -2.78 8.83 -14.00
CA CYS A 97 -3.90 8.66 -13.07
C CYS A 97 -3.43 8.59 -11.60
N ILE A 98 -2.31 7.93 -11.34
CA ILE A 98 -1.80 7.72 -9.97
C ILE A 98 -1.35 9.02 -9.27
N PRO A 99 -0.90 10.08 -9.96
CA PRO A 99 -0.59 11.35 -9.28
C PRO A 99 -1.77 11.97 -8.52
N CYS A 100 -3.01 11.62 -8.86
CA CYS A 100 -4.22 12.17 -8.22
C CYS A 100 -5.10 11.11 -7.56
N HIS A 101 -4.93 9.82 -7.92
CA HIS A 101 -5.81 8.74 -7.48
C HIS A 101 -5.01 7.53 -7.00
N SER A 102 -5.54 6.84 -6.00
CA SER A 102 -5.03 5.51 -5.67
C SER A 102 -5.39 4.53 -6.79
N THR A 103 -4.63 3.45 -6.93
CA THR A 103 -5.01 2.40 -7.87
C THR A 103 -6.29 1.67 -7.47
N ALA A 104 -6.70 1.74 -6.21
CA ALA A 104 -7.94 1.15 -5.72
C ALA A 104 -9.19 1.75 -6.39
N ILE A 105 -9.26 3.07 -6.60
CA ILE A 105 -10.41 3.66 -7.30
C ILE A 105 -10.38 3.35 -8.79
N ILE A 106 -9.18 3.23 -9.39
CA ILE A 106 -9.01 2.88 -10.79
C ILE A 106 -9.49 1.45 -11.04
N THR A 107 -9.07 0.50 -10.20
CA THR A 107 -9.43 -0.92 -10.34
C THR A 107 -10.87 -1.22 -9.94
N ALA A 108 -11.49 -0.42 -9.06
CA ALA A 108 -12.89 -0.55 -8.71
C ALA A 108 -13.84 0.08 -9.74
N THR A 109 -13.32 0.88 -10.66
CA THR A 109 -14.11 1.55 -11.69
C THR A 109 -14.16 0.70 -12.95
N HIS A 110 -15.36 0.41 -13.44
CA HIS A 110 -15.60 -0.44 -14.60
C HIS A 110 -16.56 0.27 -15.57
N ALA A 111 -16.11 0.50 -16.79
CA ALA A 111 -16.82 1.36 -17.73
C ALA A 111 -16.50 1.00 -19.19
N THR A 112 -17.39 1.39 -20.12
CA THR A 112 -17.07 1.32 -21.56
C THR A 112 -15.94 2.27 -21.90
N ARG A 113 -15.33 2.10 -23.07
CA ARG A 113 -14.27 2.99 -23.56
C ARG A 113 -14.76 4.45 -23.62
N GLU A 114 -15.97 4.66 -24.12
CA GLU A 114 -16.59 5.98 -24.29
C GLU A 114 -16.79 6.63 -22.92
N ARG A 115 -17.27 5.87 -21.94
CA ARG A 115 -17.44 6.36 -20.58
C ARG A 115 -16.10 6.68 -19.91
N TRP A 116 -15.05 5.89 -20.14
CA TRP A 116 -13.70 6.25 -19.71
C TRP A 116 -13.19 7.55 -20.32
N ASP A 117 -13.48 7.78 -21.61
CA ASP A 117 -13.13 9.01 -22.31
C ASP A 117 -13.84 10.24 -21.72
N GLU A 118 -15.12 10.12 -21.37
CA GLU A 118 -15.87 11.15 -20.66
C GLU A 118 -15.29 11.46 -19.29
N LEU A 119 -14.91 10.43 -18.52
CA LEU A 119 -14.30 10.60 -17.20
C LEU A 119 -12.96 11.35 -17.30
N ILE A 120 -12.09 10.96 -18.23
CA ILE A 120 -10.81 11.64 -18.46
C ILE A 120 -11.04 13.08 -18.91
N THR A 121 -12.01 13.32 -19.80
CA THR A 121 -12.41 14.67 -20.19
C THR A 121 -12.87 15.51 -19.00
N THR A 122 -13.67 14.92 -18.11
CA THR A 122 -14.12 15.57 -16.87
C THR A 122 -12.95 15.91 -15.96
N MET A 123 -11.98 14.99 -15.80
CA MET A 123 -10.75 15.24 -15.04
C MET A 123 -9.94 16.40 -15.62
N GLN A 124 -9.85 16.52 -16.95
CA GLN A 124 -9.15 17.63 -17.60
C GLN A 124 -9.89 18.95 -17.41
N GLN A 125 -11.22 18.95 -17.53
CA GLN A 125 -12.02 20.17 -17.45
C GLN A 125 -12.20 20.69 -16.02
N ARG A 126 -12.36 19.79 -15.04
CA ARG A 126 -12.78 20.14 -13.67
C ARG A 126 -11.73 19.90 -12.60
N HIS A 127 -10.81 18.97 -12.83
CA HIS A 127 -9.86 18.50 -11.81
C HIS A 127 -8.40 18.75 -12.17
N GLY A 128 -8.15 19.47 -13.27
CA GLY A 128 -6.81 19.92 -13.65
C GLY A 128 -5.91 18.83 -14.20
N LEU A 129 -6.45 17.72 -14.71
CA LEU A 129 -5.64 16.76 -15.47
C LEU A 129 -5.07 17.48 -16.71
N TRP A 130 -3.78 17.33 -16.94
CA TRP A 130 -3.10 17.97 -18.06
C TRP A 130 -3.62 17.46 -19.42
N PRO A 131 -3.41 18.23 -20.51
CA PRO A 131 -3.68 17.76 -21.86
C PRO A 131 -2.89 16.50 -22.17
N LEU A 132 -3.59 15.40 -22.48
CA LEU A 132 -2.98 14.17 -22.95
C LEU A 132 -2.75 14.24 -24.46
N VAL A 133 -1.56 13.88 -24.91
CA VAL A 133 -1.28 13.69 -26.33
C VAL A 133 -2.24 12.63 -26.90
N PRO A 134 -2.78 12.79 -28.13
CA PRO A 134 -3.80 11.88 -28.66
C PRO A 134 -3.39 10.40 -28.65
N SER A 135 -2.13 10.09 -28.96
CA SER A 135 -1.60 8.72 -28.93
C SER A 135 -1.54 8.14 -27.52
N ILE A 136 -1.21 8.95 -26.51
CA ILE A 136 -1.19 8.55 -25.10
C ILE A 136 -2.61 8.31 -24.61
N ARG A 137 -3.54 9.21 -24.94
CA ARG A 137 -4.95 9.05 -24.60
C ARG A 137 -5.54 7.77 -25.20
N ALA A 138 -5.25 7.50 -26.47
CA ALA A 138 -5.70 6.26 -27.12
C ALA A 138 -5.17 5.01 -26.40
N GLN A 139 -3.87 4.97 -26.06
CA GLN A 139 -3.28 3.85 -25.33
C GLN A 139 -3.87 3.68 -23.92
N LEU A 140 -4.14 4.80 -23.24
CA LEU A 140 -4.76 4.81 -21.91
C LEU A 140 -6.18 4.23 -21.97
N LEU A 141 -6.98 4.65 -22.95
CA LEU A 141 -8.34 4.16 -23.17
C LEU A 141 -8.36 2.70 -23.62
N ASP A 142 -7.41 2.26 -24.46
CA ASP A 142 -7.27 0.86 -24.88
C ASP A 142 -7.04 -0.04 -23.67
N TYR A 143 -6.12 0.38 -22.80
CA TYR A 143 -5.80 -0.36 -21.59
C TYR A 143 -7.00 -0.41 -20.65
N LEU A 144 -7.58 0.73 -20.27
CA LEU A 144 -8.69 0.80 -19.32
C LEU A 144 -9.92 0.01 -19.80
N ALA A 145 -10.28 0.09 -21.08
CA ALA A 145 -11.40 -0.67 -21.63
C ALA A 145 -11.15 -2.19 -21.61
N ALA A 146 -9.90 -2.61 -21.83
CA ALA A 146 -9.53 -4.02 -21.83
C ALA A 146 -9.45 -4.61 -20.42
N THR A 147 -8.95 -3.85 -19.45
CA THR A 147 -8.69 -4.35 -18.09
C THR A 147 -9.83 -4.05 -17.11
N GLN A 148 -10.63 -3.02 -17.36
CA GLN A 148 -11.77 -2.55 -16.55
C GLN A 148 -13.06 -2.40 -17.40
N PRO A 149 -13.52 -3.48 -18.08
CA PRO A 149 -14.76 -3.45 -18.85
C PRO A 149 -15.98 -3.34 -17.92
N PRO A 150 -17.13 -2.83 -18.41
CA PRO A 150 -18.34 -2.66 -17.60
C PRO A 150 -18.90 -4.00 -17.06
N SER A 151 -18.59 -5.11 -17.72
CA SER A 151 -18.82 -6.46 -17.20
C SER A 151 -17.50 -7.20 -17.19
N ASP A 152 -17.04 -7.57 -16.00
CA ASP A 152 -15.87 -8.44 -15.78
C ASP A 152 -16.41 -9.78 -15.26
N PRO A 153 -16.15 -10.91 -15.93
CA PRO A 153 -16.62 -12.23 -15.49
C PRO A 153 -16.28 -12.54 -14.02
N GLY A 154 -15.14 -12.08 -13.52
CA GLY A 154 -14.76 -12.23 -12.11
C GLY A 154 -15.68 -11.44 -11.16
N LEU A 155 -16.12 -10.25 -11.59
CA LEU A 155 -17.12 -9.47 -10.85
C LEU A 155 -18.51 -10.10 -10.93
N GLU A 156 -18.90 -10.64 -12.09
CA GLU A 156 -20.22 -11.27 -12.25
C GLU A 156 -20.38 -12.49 -11.33
N VAL A 157 -19.33 -13.31 -11.17
CA VAL A 157 -19.33 -14.43 -10.21
C VAL A 157 -19.44 -13.92 -8.78
N GLY A 158 -18.73 -12.84 -8.44
CA GLY A 158 -18.82 -12.21 -7.11
C GLY A 158 -20.23 -11.74 -6.75
N LYS A 159 -20.97 -11.18 -7.72
CA LYS A 159 -22.36 -10.73 -7.55
C LYS A 159 -23.34 -11.86 -7.21
N GLN A 160 -23.05 -13.08 -7.65
CA GLN A 160 -23.93 -14.25 -7.44
C GLN A 160 -23.75 -14.90 -6.07
N THR A 161 -22.74 -14.49 -5.29
CA THR A 161 -22.48 -15.08 -3.97
C THR A 161 -23.56 -14.68 -2.94
N PRO A 162 -23.90 -15.55 -1.96
CA PRO A 162 -24.88 -15.21 -0.91
C PRO A 162 -24.50 -14.00 -0.05
N TRP A 163 -23.22 -13.61 -0.07
CA TRP A 163 -22.68 -12.48 0.69
C TRP A 163 -22.50 -11.21 -0.15
N ALA A 164 -22.84 -11.26 -1.45
CA ALA A 164 -22.69 -10.12 -2.35
C ALA A 164 -23.51 -8.91 -1.89
N GLN A 165 -24.69 -9.13 -1.33
CA GLN A 165 -25.47 -8.09 -0.66
C GLN A 165 -25.26 -8.28 0.84
N PRO A 166 -24.58 -7.39 1.61
CA PRO A 166 -24.53 -5.92 1.50
C PRO A 166 -23.16 -5.30 1.10
N LEU A 167 -22.17 -6.12 0.70
CA LEU A 167 -20.78 -5.67 0.48
C LEU A 167 -20.50 -5.20 -0.96
N TYR A 168 -21.27 -5.66 -1.93
CA TYR A 168 -21.16 -5.25 -3.32
C TYR A 168 -21.87 -3.91 -3.53
N ARG A 169 -21.11 -2.81 -3.38
CA ARG A 169 -21.52 -1.49 -3.85
C ARG A 169 -20.75 -1.18 -5.12
N PRO A 170 -21.31 -1.42 -6.32
CA PRO A 170 -20.65 -0.99 -7.55
C PRO A 170 -20.42 0.52 -7.46
N ASN A 171 -19.21 0.98 -7.80
CA ASN A 171 -18.86 2.40 -7.72
C ASN A 171 -19.86 3.19 -8.61
N PRO A 172 -20.81 3.93 -8.01
CA PRO A 172 -21.81 4.62 -8.79
C PRO A 172 -21.15 5.88 -9.35
N LEU A 173 -20.71 5.82 -10.60
CA LEU A 173 -20.19 6.99 -11.30
C LEU A 173 -21.36 7.82 -11.84
N TRP A 174 -22.00 8.58 -10.95
CA TRP A 174 -22.95 9.63 -11.31
C TRP A 174 -22.22 10.85 -11.86
#